data_AF-A0A519H2N6-F1
#
_entry.id   AF-A0A519H2N6-F1
#
_cell.length_a   1.000
_cell.length_b   1.000
_cell.length_c   1.000
_cell.angle_alpha   90.00
_cell.angle_beta   90.00
_cell.angle_gamma   90.00
#
_symmetry.space_group_name_H-M   'P 1'
#
loop_
_entity.id
_entity.type
_entity.pdbx_description
1 polymer ?
#
loop_
_entity_poly.entity_id
_entity_poly.type
_entity_poly.pdbx_seq_one_letter_code
_entity_poly.pdbx_strand_id
1 'polypeptide(L)'
;MTPERNEKTPDDIDNGVLTTGSIDTAGIGLVGGTTAQVDVDLPALSDDDDFIGDDDVILDTPAAGTEALGADVPGAVDAEIVDDATPGGGVPSTRRAAFHLDEHDAKHAVERVHTRTADVPLQSRRLGEFEAGRETSDLLTADRLLDPAHVVRPEPEGGWQHFLYSISAHRLNLGDGKRARARKELDRRIAAPLGGGAKFVPVLSRKGGVGKTTVSTLLGMALADARDDRVIAIDANPDRGTLADRIGRSSGKTVRDLVRVRGEVVGFNDLSSIVARDETRLDVLASDTDPRVSEALNDRDYHDVAAVAAHYYSIVLTDTGTGIVHSVMEATLELADALVIVAGLSVDEARLASETLTWLETNGFEEQVRNAVVVLNTARPGTPLVRASELEAHFGTRVRSVVRMPYDPHLAAGSAVSFRDLQPATRQAARELAATVVEGLRALAVG
;
A
#
# COMPACT_ATOMS: atom_id res chain seq x y z
N MET A 1 -12.92 52.80 43.92
CA MET A 1 -12.13 53.70 44.79
C MET A 1 -10.71 53.75 44.27
N THR A 2 -10.14 54.94 44.19
CA THR A 2 -8.71 55.25 44.01
C THR A 2 -8.13 55.69 45.39
N PRO A 3 -6.82 55.97 45.57
CA PRO A 3 -5.65 55.82 44.69
C PRO A 3 -4.62 54.81 45.32
N GLU A 4 -3.28 54.88 45.30
CA GLU A 4 -2.25 55.76 44.68
C GLU A 4 -0.97 54.94 44.30
N ARG A 5 -0.40 55.26 43.13
CA ARG A 5 1.02 55.53 42.80
C ARG A 5 2.23 54.76 43.42
N ASN A 6 3.20 54.53 42.53
CA ASN A 6 4.64 54.76 42.75
C ASN A 6 5.25 55.42 41.47
N GLU A 7 6.51 55.87 41.49
CA GLU A 7 7.07 56.89 40.58
C GLU A 7 7.92 56.34 39.39
N LYS A 8 7.69 56.80 38.13
CA LYS A 8 8.51 57.74 37.28
C LYS A 8 9.95 57.31 36.93
N THR A 9 10.27 56.94 35.66
CA THR A 9 10.76 57.74 34.46
C THR A 9 12.16 58.37 34.62
N PRO A 10 12.96 58.69 33.56
CA PRO A 10 12.72 58.75 32.08
C PRO A 10 13.50 57.68 31.28
N ASP A 11 13.52 57.51 29.94
CA ASP A 11 13.07 58.17 28.68
C ASP A 11 14.24 58.50 27.70
N ASP A 12 13.92 58.48 26.39
CA ASP A 12 14.73 58.37 25.16
C ASP A 12 15.86 59.39 24.81
N ILE A 13 16.83 58.92 23.99
CA ILE A 13 17.59 59.64 22.91
C ILE A 13 17.95 58.55 21.87
N ASP A 14 17.67 58.55 20.55
CA ASP A 14 17.57 59.53 19.44
C ASP A 14 18.87 59.73 18.58
N ASN A 15 18.73 60.20 17.33
CA ASN A 15 19.61 59.89 16.18
C ASN A 15 20.43 61.08 15.63
N GLY A 16 21.66 60.80 15.16
CA GLY A 16 22.05 61.15 13.78
C GLY A 16 23.16 62.20 13.47
N VAL A 17 23.55 62.18 12.17
CA VAL A 17 24.04 63.30 11.33
C VAL A 17 25.54 63.76 11.36
N LEU A 18 26.34 63.10 10.50
CA LEU A 18 27.17 63.63 9.36
C LEU A 18 28.37 64.64 9.49
N THR A 19 29.41 64.31 8.67
CA THR A 19 30.44 65.15 7.97
C THR A 19 31.54 65.87 8.80
N THR A 20 32.71 66.29 8.26
CA THR A 20 33.27 66.42 6.87
C THR A 20 34.75 65.99 6.76
N GLY A 21 35.21 65.57 5.55
CA GLY A 21 36.65 65.52 5.19
C GLY A 21 36.90 64.96 3.77
N SER A 22 37.77 65.59 2.96
CA SER A 22 37.99 65.27 1.53
C SER A 22 39.45 65.45 1.08
N ILE A 23 40.01 64.52 0.28
CA ILE A 23 41.04 64.77 -0.76
C ILE A 23 40.91 63.70 -1.89
N ASP A 24 41.32 64.10 -3.10
CA ASP A 24 41.50 63.45 -4.44
C ASP A 24 41.59 61.92 -4.63
N THR A 25 41.19 61.28 -5.75
CA THR A 25 41.20 61.53 -7.23
C THR A 25 42.33 60.80 -7.99
N ALA A 26 42.10 59.51 -8.33
CA ALA A 26 42.67 58.75 -9.47
C ALA A 26 42.04 57.34 -9.49
N GLY A 27 41.87 56.61 -10.59
CA GLY A 27 42.04 56.91 -12.02
C GLY A 27 42.01 55.60 -12.84
N ILE A 28 41.01 55.40 -13.71
CA ILE A 28 40.86 54.14 -14.48
C ILE A 28 41.85 54.09 -15.65
N GLY A 29 42.68 53.04 -15.70
CA GLY A 29 43.63 52.78 -16.79
C GLY A 29 43.39 51.43 -17.47
N LEU A 30 42.58 51.40 -18.53
CA LEU A 30 42.35 50.22 -19.38
C LEU A 30 43.20 50.31 -20.67
N VAL A 31 44.48 49.94 -20.59
CA VAL A 31 45.32 49.67 -21.77
C VAL A 31 46.27 48.52 -21.46
N GLY A 32 46.13 47.40 -22.19
CA GLY A 32 46.96 46.20 -22.01
C GLY A 32 46.31 45.00 -22.69
N GLY A 33 46.69 44.73 -23.94
CA GLY A 33 46.05 43.72 -24.76
C GLY A 33 46.55 42.30 -24.48
N THR A 34 45.74 41.49 -23.80
CA THR A 34 45.89 40.03 -23.75
C THR A 34 44.52 39.38 -23.87
N THR A 35 44.25 38.70 -24.99
CA THR A 35 43.03 37.91 -25.18
C THR A 35 43.13 36.63 -24.37
N ALA A 36 42.45 36.58 -23.22
CA ALA A 36 42.24 35.34 -22.50
C ALA A 36 41.28 34.45 -23.32
N GLN A 37 41.81 33.42 -23.97
CA GLN A 37 40.98 32.36 -24.53
C GLN A 37 40.41 31.55 -23.38
N VAL A 38 39.09 31.45 -23.33
CA VAL A 38 38.39 30.47 -22.50
C VAL A 38 38.05 29.31 -23.42
N ASP A 39 38.79 28.20 -23.32
CA ASP A 39 38.37 26.97 -23.95
C ASP A 39 37.10 26.46 -23.28
N VAL A 40 36.11 26.12 -24.10
CA VAL A 40 34.82 25.57 -23.68
C VAL A 40 34.77 24.13 -24.17
N ASP A 41 35.27 23.21 -23.34
CA ASP A 41 35.09 21.78 -23.58
C ASP A 41 33.59 21.45 -23.52
N LEU A 42 33.04 21.09 -24.68
CA LEU A 42 31.72 20.49 -24.78
C LEU A 42 31.84 19.01 -24.40
N PRO A 43 31.05 18.51 -23.43
CA PRO A 43 31.12 17.10 -23.05
C PRO A 43 30.72 16.22 -24.24
N ALA A 44 31.62 15.32 -24.64
CA ALA A 44 31.33 14.31 -25.63
C ALA A 44 30.26 13.33 -25.11
N LEU A 45 29.32 12.94 -25.98
CA LEU A 45 28.39 11.87 -25.69
C LEU A 45 29.13 10.53 -25.79
N SER A 46 29.42 9.93 -24.64
CA SER A 46 29.80 8.52 -24.53
C SER A 46 28.55 7.68 -24.25
N ASP A 47 28.02 7.04 -25.29
CA ASP A 47 27.22 5.83 -25.12
C ASP A 47 28.11 4.66 -24.65
N ASP A 48 27.45 3.56 -24.26
CA ASP A 48 28.01 2.26 -23.86
C ASP A 48 28.84 2.20 -22.56
N ASP A 49 28.26 1.54 -21.55
CA ASP A 49 29.00 0.71 -20.58
C ASP A 49 28.08 -0.42 -20.09
N ASP A 50 28.26 -1.62 -20.66
CA ASP A 50 27.49 -2.84 -20.33
C ASP A 50 28.13 -3.52 -19.11
N PHE A 51 27.59 -3.31 -17.91
CA PHE A 51 28.08 -3.97 -16.71
C PHE A 51 27.44 -5.35 -16.50
N ILE A 52 28.15 -6.39 -16.93
CA ILE A 52 27.98 -7.77 -16.45
C ILE A 52 28.78 -7.90 -15.14
N GLY A 53 28.16 -8.50 -14.11
CA GLY A 53 28.84 -8.94 -12.90
C GLY A 53 28.55 -10.43 -12.72
N ASP A 54 29.61 -11.24 -12.73
CA ASP A 54 29.50 -12.70 -12.70
C ASP A 54 29.25 -13.27 -11.29
N ASP A 55 28.70 -14.49 -11.25
CA ASP A 55 28.62 -15.31 -10.04
C ASP A 55 30.02 -15.79 -9.62
N ASP A 56 30.38 -15.64 -8.34
CA ASP A 56 31.63 -16.18 -7.79
C ASP A 56 31.33 -17.32 -6.79
N VAL A 57 31.73 -18.54 -7.15
CA VAL A 57 31.45 -19.77 -6.41
C VAL A 57 32.60 -20.09 -5.46
N ILE A 58 32.33 -20.13 -4.15
CA ILE A 58 33.32 -20.56 -3.15
C ILE A 58 32.93 -21.93 -2.58
N LEU A 59 33.91 -22.82 -2.50
CA LEU A 59 33.77 -24.23 -2.15
C LEU A 59 33.84 -24.50 -0.65
N ASP A 60 33.15 -25.55 -0.22
CA ASP A 60 33.14 -26.09 1.15
C ASP A 60 34.44 -26.85 1.50
N THR A 61 34.88 -26.78 2.77
CA THR A 61 35.74 -27.80 3.40
C THR A 61 35.64 -27.70 4.94
N PRO A 62 35.44 -28.82 5.68
CA PRO A 62 34.96 -28.76 7.07
C PRO A 62 36.08 -28.83 8.13
N ALA A 63 35.72 -28.48 9.37
CA ALA A 63 36.47 -28.81 10.59
C ALA A 63 35.53 -29.39 11.66
N ALA A 64 35.93 -30.50 12.29
CA ALA A 64 35.17 -31.16 13.34
C ALA A 64 35.71 -30.83 14.75
N GLY A 65 34.83 -30.78 15.75
CA GLY A 65 35.20 -30.55 17.14
C GLY A 65 34.07 -30.95 18.10
N THR A 66 34.18 -32.13 18.69
CA THR A 66 33.22 -32.67 19.68
C THR A 66 33.64 -32.36 21.12
N GLU A 67 32.72 -31.86 21.94
CA GLU A 67 32.62 -32.20 23.37
C GLU A 67 31.13 -32.29 23.76
N ALA A 68 30.81 -32.93 24.90
CA ALA A 68 29.45 -33.34 25.24
C ALA A 68 29.21 -33.52 26.76
N LEU A 69 27.92 -33.69 27.11
CA LEU A 69 27.34 -34.14 28.40
C LEU A 69 27.26 -33.10 29.54
N GLY A 70 26.08 -33.02 30.18
CA GLY A 70 25.94 -32.46 31.53
C GLY A 70 24.53 -31.97 31.94
N ALA A 71 23.80 -32.82 32.68
CA ALA A 71 22.70 -32.47 33.62
C ALA A 71 21.40 -31.80 33.07
N ASP A 72 20.25 -31.89 33.74
CA ASP A 72 19.62 -32.97 34.54
C ASP A 72 18.10 -32.67 34.67
N VAL A 73 17.26 -33.62 35.13
CA VAL A 73 15.79 -33.45 35.21
C VAL A 73 15.23 -33.85 36.59
N PRO A 74 14.55 -32.91 37.27
CA PRO A 74 13.18 -33.16 37.74
C PRO A 74 12.24 -31.93 37.56
N GLY A 75 10.92 -32.06 37.58
CA GLY A 75 10.08 -33.26 37.79
C GLY A 75 8.60 -32.95 37.59
N ALA A 76 7.74 -33.97 37.69
CA ALA A 76 6.30 -33.86 37.42
C ALA A 76 5.45 -33.43 38.63
N VAL A 77 4.26 -32.90 38.36
CA VAL A 77 3.10 -32.89 39.27
C VAL A 77 1.83 -33.19 38.47
N ASP A 78 0.99 -34.09 38.99
CA ASP A 78 -0.26 -34.53 38.37
C ASP A 78 -1.47 -33.66 38.78
N ALA A 79 -2.52 -33.67 37.94
CA ALA A 79 -3.88 -33.27 38.34
C ALA A 79 -4.92 -34.00 37.47
N GLU A 80 -5.75 -34.85 38.09
CA GLU A 80 -6.83 -35.60 37.43
C GLU A 80 -8.19 -34.86 37.47
N ILE A 81 -8.94 -34.98 36.37
CA ILE A 81 -10.37 -35.34 36.26
C ILE A 81 -11.40 -34.64 37.18
N VAL A 82 -12.40 -33.99 36.57
CA VAL A 82 -13.83 -34.25 36.80
C VAL A 82 -14.61 -34.15 35.46
N ASP A 83 -15.40 -35.17 35.13
CA ASP A 83 -16.38 -35.18 34.03
C ASP A 83 -17.73 -34.52 34.44
N ASP A 84 -18.46 -33.94 33.48
CA ASP A 84 -19.92 -34.13 33.40
C ASP A 84 -20.43 -34.02 31.94
N ALA A 85 -21.60 -34.59 31.65
CA ALA A 85 -21.98 -35.01 30.30
C ALA A 85 -23.24 -34.36 29.69
N THR A 86 -23.22 -34.20 28.36
CA THR A 86 -24.39 -34.13 27.46
C THR A 86 -25.34 -35.32 27.69
N PRO A 87 -26.68 -35.22 27.39
CA PRO A 87 -27.13 -34.99 26.01
C PRO A 87 -28.50 -34.27 25.78
N GLY A 88 -28.66 -33.74 24.56
CA GLY A 88 -29.96 -33.38 23.97
C GLY A 88 -29.85 -32.18 22.99
N GLY A 89 -30.31 -32.21 21.74
CA GLY A 89 -30.96 -33.28 20.98
C GLY A 89 -32.32 -32.86 20.39
N GLY A 90 -32.33 -32.23 19.21
CA GLY A 90 -33.59 -31.91 18.51
C GLY A 90 -33.45 -30.94 17.34
N VAL A 91 -33.58 -31.44 16.11
CA VAL A 91 -33.72 -30.62 14.89
C VAL A 91 -35.20 -30.57 14.49
N PRO A 92 -35.81 -29.38 14.33
CA PRO A 92 -37.10 -29.23 13.66
C PRO A 92 -36.91 -28.66 12.24
N SER A 93 -37.49 -29.33 11.24
CA SER A 93 -37.60 -28.79 9.87
C SER A 93 -39.03 -28.41 9.53
N THR A 94 -39.23 -27.25 8.89
CA THR A 94 -40.41 -26.77 8.13
C THR A 94 -40.07 -25.35 7.65
N ARG A 95 -40.31 -24.87 6.43
CA ARG A 95 -41.24 -25.21 5.32
C ARG A 95 -42.72 -24.98 5.59
N ARG A 96 -43.13 -23.70 5.56
CA ARG A 96 -44.42 -23.11 5.09
C ARG A 96 -44.45 -21.64 5.57
N ALA A 97 -45.14 -20.68 4.95
CA ALA A 97 -45.68 -20.55 3.59
C ALA A 97 -45.83 -19.04 3.30
N ALA A 98 -45.92 -18.63 2.03
CA ALA A 98 -46.30 -17.26 1.71
C ALA A 98 -47.77 -17.02 2.07
N PHE A 99 -48.08 -15.89 2.69
CA PHE A 99 -49.46 -15.45 2.91
C PHE A 99 -50.03 -14.88 1.62
N HIS A 100 -51.07 -15.52 1.08
CA HIS A 100 -52.04 -14.82 0.25
C HIS A 100 -52.87 -13.89 1.14
N LEU A 101 -53.19 -12.71 0.61
CA LEU A 101 -54.28 -11.85 1.07
C LEU A 101 -55.14 -11.52 -0.15
N ASP A 102 -56.45 -11.41 0.08
CA ASP A 102 -57.46 -11.46 -0.98
C ASP A 102 -57.59 -10.18 -1.82
N GLU A 103 -58.19 -10.34 -2.99
CA GLU A 103 -58.58 -9.24 -3.89
C GLU A 103 -59.76 -8.44 -3.31
N HIS A 104 -59.77 -7.11 -3.54
CA HIS A 104 -61.03 -6.42 -3.84
C HIS A 104 -60.82 -5.08 -4.57
N ASP A 105 -61.44 -5.00 -5.76
CA ASP A 105 -61.92 -3.83 -6.51
C ASP A 105 -61.63 -2.40 -5.98
N ALA A 106 -61.06 -1.53 -6.83
CA ALA A 106 -61.88 -0.68 -7.73
C ALA A 106 -61.12 0.49 -8.43
N LYS A 107 -61.33 0.61 -9.76
CA LYS A 107 -61.41 1.84 -10.58
C LYS A 107 -60.14 2.69 -10.89
N HIS A 108 -59.83 2.70 -12.20
CA HIS A 108 -59.44 3.80 -13.11
C HIS A 108 -58.75 5.10 -12.58
N ALA A 109 -57.81 5.73 -13.30
CA ALA A 109 -57.44 5.58 -14.71
C ALA A 109 -55.94 5.81 -14.97
N VAL A 110 -55.41 5.28 -16.08
CA VAL A 110 -54.09 5.62 -16.62
C VAL A 110 -54.23 5.88 -18.12
N GLU A 111 -53.94 7.11 -18.55
CA GLU A 111 -53.90 7.46 -19.97
C GLU A 111 -52.62 6.88 -20.59
N ARG A 112 -52.75 5.85 -21.43
CA ARG A 112 -51.65 5.29 -22.21
C ARG A 112 -51.89 5.56 -23.70
N VAL A 113 -50.96 6.30 -24.31
CA VAL A 113 -50.95 6.57 -25.74
C VAL A 113 -50.85 5.26 -26.54
N HIS A 114 -51.76 5.04 -27.49
CA HIS A 114 -51.72 3.90 -28.37
C HIS A 114 -50.57 4.00 -29.39
N THR A 115 -49.60 3.09 -29.31
CA THR A 115 -48.89 2.61 -30.50
C THR A 115 -49.68 1.46 -31.13
N ARG A 116 -49.79 1.47 -32.45
CA ARG A 116 -50.75 0.66 -33.21
C ARG A 116 -50.18 -0.71 -33.61
N THR A 117 -50.18 -1.65 -32.68
CA THR A 117 -49.91 -3.06 -33.00
C THR A 117 -51.07 -3.62 -33.83
N ALA A 118 -50.77 -4.26 -34.96
CA ALA A 118 -51.77 -5.00 -35.74
C ALA A 118 -51.77 -6.47 -35.31
N ASP A 119 -52.96 -7.04 -35.10
CA ASP A 119 -53.10 -8.45 -34.76
C ASP A 119 -52.62 -9.36 -35.90
N VAL A 120 -51.55 -10.11 -35.64
CA VAL A 120 -51.09 -11.22 -36.50
C VAL A 120 -51.35 -12.52 -35.75
N PRO A 121 -52.16 -13.44 -36.29
CA PRO A 121 -52.54 -14.65 -35.56
C PRO A 121 -51.33 -15.58 -35.37
N LEU A 122 -50.93 -15.76 -34.11
CA LEU A 122 -49.81 -16.62 -33.71
C LEU A 122 -50.16 -18.11 -33.84
N GLN A 123 -50.19 -18.62 -35.08
CA GLN A 123 -50.04 -20.05 -35.32
C GLN A 123 -48.63 -20.49 -34.89
N SER A 124 -48.56 -21.43 -33.95
CA SER A 124 -47.33 -21.97 -33.39
C SER A 124 -46.57 -22.87 -34.37
N ARG A 125 -45.96 -22.25 -35.39
CA ARG A 125 -44.94 -22.91 -36.21
C ARG A 125 -43.71 -23.19 -35.34
N ARG A 126 -43.11 -24.36 -35.52
CA ARG A 126 -41.98 -24.83 -34.70
C ARG A 126 -40.77 -23.92 -34.90
N LEU A 127 -40.02 -23.67 -33.83
CA LEU A 127 -38.92 -22.69 -33.78
C LEU A 127 -37.62 -23.17 -34.47
N GLY A 128 -37.73 -23.86 -35.61
CA GLY A 128 -36.61 -24.62 -36.22
C GLY A 128 -36.44 -24.50 -37.73
N GLU A 129 -37.20 -23.65 -38.44
CA GLU A 129 -37.17 -23.55 -39.92
C GLU A 129 -36.86 -22.13 -40.47
N PHE A 130 -36.50 -21.16 -39.63
CA PHE A 130 -36.41 -19.74 -40.07
C PHE A 130 -35.06 -19.02 -39.86
N GLU A 131 -34.04 -19.63 -39.27
CA GLU A 131 -32.74 -18.96 -39.02
C GLU A 131 -31.51 -19.71 -39.56
N ALA A 132 -31.68 -20.51 -40.62
CA ALA A 132 -30.60 -21.18 -41.36
C ALA A 132 -29.66 -20.23 -42.16
N GLY A 133 -29.50 -18.99 -41.69
CA GLY A 133 -28.75 -17.91 -42.36
C GLY A 133 -28.61 -16.63 -41.52
N ARG A 134 -28.83 -16.71 -40.20
CA ARG A 134 -28.49 -15.65 -39.24
C ARG A 134 -27.44 -16.20 -38.28
N GLU A 135 -26.28 -15.57 -38.26
CA GLU A 135 -25.25 -15.89 -37.27
C GLU A 135 -25.65 -15.30 -35.91
N THR A 136 -25.49 -16.06 -34.83
CA THR A 136 -25.76 -15.54 -33.47
C THR A 136 -24.68 -14.57 -33.04
N SER A 137 -25.01 -13.66 -32.13
CA SER A 137 -24.06 -12.67 -31.60
C SER A 137 -22.80 -13.30 -30.98
N ASP A 138 -22.90 -14.55 -30.50
CA ASP A 138 -21.79 -15.31 -29.92
C ASP A 138 -20.68 -15.65 -30.95
N LEU A 139 -21.01 -15.58 -32.24
CA LEU A 139 -20.05 -15.77 -33.34
C LEU A 139 -19.26 -14.50 -33.66
N LEU A 140 -19.57 -13.36 -33.04
CA LEU A 140 -18.87 -12.07 -33.20
C LEU A 140 -17.60 -11.99 -32.33
N THR A 141 -16.81 -13.07 -32.31
CA THR A 141 -15.56 -13.15 -31.52
C THR A 141 -14.45 -12.26 -32.09
N ALA A 142 -13.54 -11.82 -31.22
CA ALA A 142 -12.41 -10.99 -31.62
C ALA A 142 -11.56 -11.66 -32.72
N ASP A 143 -11.26 -12.96 -32.59
CA ASP A 143 -10.48 -13.72 -33.57
C ASP A 143 -11.18 -13.90 -34.94
N ARG A 144 -12.48 -13.64 -35.02
CA ARG A 144 -13.27 -13.71 -36.26
C ARG A 144 -13.51 -12.33 -36.89
N LEU A 145 -13.63 -11.28 -36.08
CA LEU A 145 -13.90 -9.91 -36.54
C LEU A 145 -12.64 -9.07 -36.76
N LEU A 146 -11.57 -9.33 -36.03
CA LEU A 146 -10.29 -8.64 -36.20
C LEU A 146 -9.44 -9.40 -37.23
N ASP A 147 -9.18 -8.78 -38.37
CA ASP A 147 -8.16 -9.26 -39.30
C ASP A 147 -6.79 -9.28 -38.57
N PRO A 148 -6.11 -10.44 -38.44
CA PRO A 148 -4.81 -10.54 -37.78
C PRO A 148 -3.72 -9.65 -38.39
N ALA A 149 -3.86 -9.21 -39.65
CA ALA A 149 -2.96 -8.22 -40.27
C ALA A 149 -3.18 -6.79 -39.77
N HIS A 150 -4.35 -6.50 -39.19
CA HIS A 150 -4.76 -5.20 -38.65
C HIS A 150 -4.88 -5.16 -37.12
N VAL A 151 -4.67 -6.30 -36.43
CA VAL A 151 -4.52 -6.33 -34.96
C VAL A 151 -3.29 -5.53 -34.56
N VAL A 152 -3.50 -4.33 -34.02
CA VAL A 152 -2.44 -3.44 -33.52
C VAL A 152 -1.77 -4.12 -32.33
N ARG A 153 -0.56 -4.65 -32.57
CA ARG A 153 0.31 -5.14 -31.49
C ARG A 153 0.67 -3.96 -30.57
N PRO A 154 0.67 -4.11 -29.24
CA PRO A 154 1.00 -3.03 -28.33
C PRO A 154 2.39 -2.45 -28.65
N GLU A 155 2.52 -1.14 -28.47
CA GLU A 155 3.75 -0.42 -28.77
C GLU A 155 4.91 -0.93 -27.89
N PRO A 156 6.11 -1.13 -28.44
CA PRO A 156 7.24 -1.65 -27.69
C PRO A 156 7.82 -0.57 -26.77
N GLU A 157 7.86 -0.85 -25.47
CA GLU A 157 8.42 0.07 -24.48
C GLU A 157 9.95 -0.07 -24.35
N GLY A 158 10.66 1.02 -24.63
CA GLY A 158 12.11 1.14 -24.52
C GLY A 158 12.65 2.08 -25.58
N GLY A 159 13.62 2.94 -25.24
CA GLY A 159 14.06 4.03 -26.13
C GLY A 159 14.45 3.56 -27.53
N TRP A 160 15.33 2.56 -27.62
CA TRP A 160 15.78 1.99 -28.90
C TRP A 160 14.68 1.21 -29.64
N GLN A 161 13.84 0.48 -28.90
CA GLN A 161 12.76 -0.32 -29.48
C GLN A 161 11.66 0.56 -30.08
N HIS A 162 11.26 1.63 -29.37
CA HIS A 162 10.29 2.63 -29.83
C HIS A 162 10.86 3.51 -30.96
N PHE A 163 12.17 3.82 -30.93
CA PHE A 163 12.87 4.51 -32.02
C PHE A 163 12.88 3.68 -33.32
N LEU A 164 13.21 2.39 -33.25
CA LEU A 164 13.15 1.50 -34.42
C LEU A 164 11.71 1.22 -34.88
N TYR A 165 10.76 1.13 -33.96
CA TYR A 165 9.34 0.97 -34.28
C TYR A 165 8.78 2.19 -35.04
N SER A 166 9.05 3.41 -34.57
CA SER A 166 8.64 4.64 -35.24
C SER A 166 9.35 4.85 -36.59
N ILE A 167 10.68 4.69 -36.67
CA ILE A 167 11.44 4.84 -37.92
C ILE A 167 11.07 3.78 -38.97
N SER A 168 10.75 2.55 -38.56
CA SER A 168 10.27 1.51 -39.48
C SER A 168 8.82 1.70 -39.96
N ALA A 169 8.19 2.84 -39.64
CA ALA A 169 6.77 3.10 -39.86
C ALA A 169 5.88 1.99 -39.27
N HIS A 170 6.15 1.62 -38.01
CA HIS A 170 5.46 0.61 -37.21
C HIS A 170 5.62 -0.84 -37.72
N ARG A 171 6.48 -1.09 -38.71
CA ARG A 171 6.68 -2.42 -39.32
C ARG A 171 7.60 -3.35 -38.53
N LEU A 172 8.52 -2.82 -37.73
CA LEU A 172 9.47 -3.60 -36.90
C LEU A 172 9.17 -3.37 -35.42
N ASN A 173 8.29 -4.20 -34.86
CA ASN A 173 8.07 -4.26 -33.41
C ASN A 173 8.99 -5.34 -32.80
N LEU A 174 10.04 -4.91 -32.09
CA LEU A 174 11.00 -5.78 -31.40
C LEU A 174 10.50 -6.30 -30.02
N GLY A 175 9.27 -5.92 -29.64
CA GLY A 175 8.75 -6.05 -28.29
C GLY A 175 9.44 -5.11 -27.30
N ASP A 176 8.99 -5.16 -26.05
CA ASP A 176 9.55 -4.36 -24.95
C ASP A 176 11.05 -4.61 -24.73
N GLY A 177 11.79 -3.61 -24.26
CA GLY A 177 13.17 -3.77 -23.78
C GLY A 177 13.24 -4.50 -22.42
N LYS A 178 14.42 -5.04 -22.05
CA LYS A 178 14.62 -5.82 -20.80
C LYS A 178 13.99 -5.14 -19.56
N ARG A 179 14.24 -3.84 -19.38
CA ARG A 179 13.73 -3.03 -18.24
C ARG A 179 12.20 -2.90 -18.25
N ALA A 180 11.58 -2.73 -19.42
CA ALA A 180 10.12 -2.64 -19.54
C ALA A 180 9.44 -4.00 -19.32
N ARG A 181 10.05 -5.11 -19.79
CA ARG A 181 9.57 -6.47 -19.44
C ARG A 181 9.62 -6.72 -17.94
N ALA A 182 10.72 -6.36 -17.28
CA ALA A 182 10.85 -6.50 -15.83
C ALA A 182 9.80 -5.68 -15.05
N ARG A 183 9.52 -4.44 -15.51
CA ARG A 183 8.42 -3.62 -14.98
C ARG A 183 7.07 -4.31 -15.16
N LYS A 184 6.69 -4.69 -16.39
CA LYS A 184 5.41 -5.34 -16.72
C LYS A 184 5.22 -6.67 -15.99
N GLU A 185 6.28 -7.42 -15.76
CA GLU A 185 6.24 -8.63 -14.94
C GLU A 185 5.94 -8.30 -13.47
N LEU A 186 6.58 -7.26 -12.92
CA LEU A 186 6.31 -6.82 -11.56
C LEU A 186 4.90 -6.25 -11.41
N ASP A 187 4.42 -5.44 -12.36
CA ASP A 187 3.01 -5.01 -12.45
C ASP A 187 2.08 -6.23 -12.46
N ARG A 188 2.34 -7.23 -13.30
CA ARG A 188 1.54 -8.47 -13.37
C ARG A 188 1.52 -9.27 -12.06
N ARG A 189 2.63 -9.32 -11.32
CA ARG A 189 2.72 -9.95 -10.00
C ARG A 189 1.88 -9.20 -8.96
N ILE A 190 1.94 -7.87 -8.96
CA ILE A 190 1.15 -7.01 -8.06
C ILE A 190 -0.35 -7.04 -8.42
N ALA A 191 -0.69 -7.04 -9.71
CA ALA A 191 -2.04 -7.10 -10.25
C ALA A 191 -2.72 -8.47 -10.16
N ALA A 192 -2.05 -9.48 -9.62
CA ALA A 192 -2.57 -10.83 -9.58
C ALA A 192 -3.90 -10.91 -8.77
N PRO A 193 -4.95 -11.59 -9.29
CA PRO A 193 -6.23 -11.69 -8.60
C PRO A 193 -6.13 -12.32 -7.21
N LEU A 194 -6.90 -11.76 -6.27
CA LEU A 194 -7.05 -12.25 -4.90
C LEU A 194 -8.42 -12.95 -4.77
N GLY A 195 -8.43 -14.12 -4.12
CA GLY A 195 -9.65 -14.88 -3.83
C GLY A 195 -10.06 -14.77 -2.37
N GLY A 196 -11.32 -15.09 -2.06
CA GLY A 196 -11.81 -15.17 -0.68
C GLY A 196 -12.26 -13.84 -0.06
N GLY A 197 -12.45 -12.77 -0.85
CA GLY A 197 -12.88 -11.45 -0.36
C GLY A 197 -11.72 -10.48 -0.21
N ALA A 198 -11.92 -9.44 0.61
CA ALA A 198 -10.88 -8.47 0.94
C ALA A 198 -9.75 -9.10 1.75
N LYS A 199 -8.53 -8.58 1.60
CA LYS A 199 -7.33 -9.07 2.26
C LYS A 199 -6.72 -8.04 3.21
N PHE A 200 -6.57 -8.42 4.47
CA PHE A 200 -6.05 -7.54 5.53
C PHE A 200 -4.55 -7.74 5.71
N VAL A 201 -3.80 -6.63 5.65
CA VAL A 201 -2.35 -6.62 5.80
C VAL A 201 -1.93 -5.57 6.84
N PRO A 202 -1.89 -5.94 8.13
CA PRO A 202 -1.30 -5.10 9.16
C PRO A 202 0.18 -4.85 8.91
N VAL A 203 0.57 -3.58 9.00
CA VAL A 203 1.96 -3.15 9.03
C VAL A 203 2.32 -2.86 10.48
N LEU A 204 3.28 -3.59 11.03
CA LEU A 204 3.63 -3.62 12.46
C LEU A 204 5.08 -3.16 12.70
N SER A 205 5.33 -2.62 13.89
CA SER A 205 6.68 -2.41 14.43
C SER A 205 6.59 -2.23 15.94
N ARG A 206 7.58 -2.68 16.72
CA ARG A 206 7.56 -2.51 18.19
C ARG A 206 7.93 -1.10 18.69
N LYS A 207 8.37 -0.20 17.81
CA LYS A 207 8.88 1.13 18.19
C LYS A 207 8.51 2.18 17.15
N GLY A 208 7.90 3.27 17.60
CA GLY A 208 7.73 4.48 16.79
C GLY A 208 9.08 5.00 16.24
N GLY A 209 9.09 5.46 14.99
CA GLY A 209 10.27 6.06 14.34
C GLY A 209 11.00 5.15 13.34
N VAL A 210 10.77 3.84 13.31
CA VAL A 210 11.40 2.94 12.30
C VAL A 210 10.87 3.13 10.86
N GLY A 211 9.97 4.09 10.65
CA GLY A 211 9.35 4.40 9.36
C GLY A 211 8.17 3.51 8.97
N LYS A 212 7.50 2.88 9.94
CA LYS A 212 6.31 2.03 9.72
C LYS A 212 5.29 2.68 8.77
N THR A 213 4.76 3.85 9.13
CA THR A 213 3.80 4.62 8.31
C THR A 213 4.32 4.97 6.93
N THR A 214 5.64 5.18 6.78
CA THR A 214 6.27 5.37 5.47
C THR A 214 6.19 4.10 4.61
N VAL A 215 6.49 2.94 5.18
CA VAL A 215 6.36 1.63 4.50
C VAL A 215 4.89 1.33 4.17
N SER A 216 3.95 1.62 5.09
CA SER A 216 2.50 1.50 4.85
C SER A 216 2.03 2.37 3.68
N THR A 217 2.52 3.61 3.60
CA THR A 217 2.23 4.53 2.49
C THR A 217 2.79 3.99 1.17
N LEU A 218 4.06 3.58 1.15
CA LEU A 218 4.73 3.06 -0.04
C LEU A 218 4.10 1.75 -0.56
N LEU A 219 3.71 0.85 0.34
CA LEU A 219 3.00 -0.38 0.00
C LEU A 219 1.63 -0.08 -0.58
N GLY A 220 0.86 0.82 0.06
CA GLY A 220 -0.45 1.25 -0.44
C GLY A 220 -0.36 1.87 -1.83
N MET A 221 0.59 2.79 -2.03
CA MET A 221 0.87 3.43 -3.31
C MET A 221 1.27 2.42 -4.39
N ALA A 222 2.20 1.51 -4.09
CA ALA A 222 2.66 0.50 -5.04
C ALA A 222 1.58 -0.53 -5.41
N LEU A 223 0.66 -0.84 -4.49
CA LEU A 223 -0.52 -1.66 -4.78
C LEU A 223 -1.54 -0.88 -5.63
N ALA A 224 -1.90 0.34 -5.25
CA ALA A 224 -2.92 1.13 -5.96
C ALA A 224 -2.47 1.61 -7.36
N ASP A 225 -1.18 1.90 -7.56
CA ASP A 225 -0.59 2.26 -8.85
C ASP A 225 -0.61 1.10 -9.87
N ALA A 226 -0.55 -0.16 -9.39
CA ALA A 226 -0.44 -1.35 -10.24
C ALA A 226 -1.69 -2.26 -10.29
N ARG A 227 -2.67 -2.09 -9.39
CA ARG A 227 -3.94 -2.86 -9.36
C ARG A 227 -5.11 -2.04 -9.93
N ASP A 228 -6.10 -2.70 -10.51
CA ASP A 228 -7.36 -2.06 -10.92
C ASP A 228 -8.48 -2.17 -9.87
N ASP A 229 -8.31 -3.05 -8.88
CA ASP A 229 -9.17 -3.10 -7.70
C ASP A 229 -8.70 -2.12 -6.61
N ARG A 230 -9.61 -1.76 -5.69
CA ARG A 230 -9.39 -0.65 -4.75
C ARG A 230 -8.61 -1.09 -3.53
N VAL A 231 -7.58 -0.33 -3.18
CA VAL A 231 -6.76 -0.50 -1.98
C VAL A 231 -7.06 0.63 -1.00
N ILE A 232 -7.24 0.30 0.28
CA ILE A 232 -7.35 1.27 1.38
C ILE A 232 -6.22 1.09 2.38
N ALA A 233 -5.73 2.18 2.96
CA ALA A 233 -4.89 2.15 4.15
C ALA A 233 -5.58 2.88 5.33
N ILE A 234 -5.74 2.17 6.45
CA ILE A 234 -6.35 2.67 7.68
C ILE A 234 -5.24 3.08 8.64
N ASP A 235 -5.25 4.32 9.11
CA ASP A 235 -4.41 4.73 10.23
C ASP A 235 -5.10 4.26 11.53
N ALA A 236 -4.49 3.29 12.21
CA ALA A 236 -4.99 2.71 13.46
C ALA A 236 -4.22 3.24 14.67
N ASN A 237 -3.59 4.42 14.56
CA ASN A 237 -2.87 5.05 15.66
C ASN A 237 -3.81 5.68 16.70
N PRO A 238 -3.77 5.25 17.98
CA PRO A 238 -4.61 5.81 19.04
C PRO A 238 -4.10 7.14 19.59
N ASP A 239 -2.82 7.48 19.41
CA ASP A 239 -2.19 8.68 19.97
C ASP A 239 -2.34 9.89 19.02
N ARG A 240 -1.85 9.73 17.78
CA ARG A 240 -2.03 10.70 16.67
C ARG A 240 -1.63 10.06 15.34
N GLY A 241 -2.57 9.94 14.42
CA GLY A 241 -2.28 9.51 13.05
C GLY A 241 -1.26 10.39 12.34
N THR A 242 -0.58 9.81 11.35
CA THR A 242 0.33 10.54 10.41
C THR A 242 0.27 10.01 8.98
N LEU A 243 -0.54 8.99 8.70
CA LEU A 243 -0.69 8.40 7.36
C LEU A 243 -1.32 9.41 6.37
N ALA A 244 -2.27 10.22 6.83
CA ALA A 244 -2.89 11.27 6.02
C ALA A 244 -1.88 12.39 5.63
N ASP A 245 -0.95 12.74 6.53
CA ASP A 245 0.11 13.71 6.25
C ASP A 245 1.00 13.22 5.09
N ARG A 246 1.19 11.89 4.97
CA ARG A 246 2.02 11.27 3.93
C ARG A 246 1.39 11.22 2.54
N ILE A 247 0.08 11.39 2.39
CA ILE A 247 -0.55 11.58 1.08
C ILE A 247 -0.82 13.06 0.73
N GLY A 248 -0.53 14.00 1.65
CA GLY A 248 -0.70 15.44 1.41
C GLY A 248 -2.14 15.90 1.15
N ARG A 249 -3.13 15.06 1.46
CA ARG A 249 -4.55 15.26 1.17
C ARG A 249 -5.38 14.79 2.35
N SER A 250 -6.49 15.47 2.60
CA SER A 250 -7.45 15.10 3.65
C SER A 250 -8.88 15.28 3.15
N SER A 251 -9.76 14.39 3.58
CA SER A 251 -11.22 14.47 3.41
C SER A 251 -11.88 15.38 4.47
N GLY A 252 -11.15 15.75 5.52
CA GLY A 252 -11.70 16.36 6.72
C GLY A 252 -12.50 15.41 7.61
N LYS A 253 -12.45 14.09 7.35
CA LYS A 253 -13.14 13.04 8.12
C LYS A 253 -12.18 11.94 8.56
N THR A 254 -12.60 11.15 9.54
CA THR A 254 -11.75 10.18 10.26
C THR A 254 -12.38 8.77 10.31
N VAL A 255 -11.62 7.79 10.82
CA VAL A 255 -12.13 6.47 11.22
C VAL A 255 -13.41 6.58 12.07
N ARG A 256 -13.47 7.51 13.03
CA ARG A 256 -14.65 7.71 13.90
C ARG A 256 -15.88 8.17 13.13
N ASP A 257 -15.71 8.94 12.06
CA ASP A 257 -16.83 9.39 11.23
C ASP A 257 -17.39 8.25 10.39
N LEU A 258 -16.53 7.34 9.91
CA LEU A 258 -16.98 6.09 9.30
C LEU A 258 -17.77 5.23 10.30
N VAL A 259 -17.25 5.04 11.53
CA VAL A 259 -17.97 4.30 12.58
C VAL A 259 -19.36 4.89 12.82
N ARG A 260 -19.47 6.23 12.93
CA ARG A 260 -20.76 6.92 13.13
C ARG A 260 -21.75 6.66 12.00
N VAL A 261 -21.34 6.78 10.75
CA VAL A 261 -22.25 6.70 9.59
C VAL A 261 -22.36 5.30 8.97
N ARG A 262 -21.73 4.27 9.54
CA ARG A 262 -21.65 2.92 8.92
C ARG A 262 -23.00 2.29 8.54
N GLY A 263 -24.08 2.60 9.28
CA GLY A 263 -25.45 2.17 8.96
C GLY A 263 -26.11 2.93 7.81
N GLU A 264 -25.50 4.02 7.34
CA GLU A 264 -25.95 4.89 6.25
C GLU A 264 -25.10 4.70 4.97
N VAL A 265 -24.00 3.93 5.02
CA VAL A 265 -23.13 3.63 3.86
C VAL A 265 -23.80 2.60 2.96
N VAL A 266 -24.61 3.07 2.00
CA VAL A 266 -25.34 2.24 1.04
C VAL A 266 -24.49 1.94 -0.20
N GLY A 267 -23.50 2.77 -0.51
CA GLY A 267 -22.60 2.55 -1.64
C GLY A 267 -21.21 3.17 -1.49
N PHE A 268 -20.34 2.88 -2.46
CA PHE A 268 -18.97 3.37 -2.47
C PHE A 268 -18.86 4.91 -2.49
N ASN A 269 -19.86 5.60 -3.05
CA ASN A 269 -19.89 7.07 -3.09
C ASN A 269 -19.88 7.68 -1.68
N ASP A 270 -20.63 7.09 -0.75
CA ASP A 270 -20.74 7.57 0.63
C ASP A 270 -19.37 7.45 1.32
N LEU A 271 -18.71 6.30 1.15
CA LEU A 271 -17.38 6.01 1.66
C LEU A 271 -16.28 6.87 1.02
N SER A 272 -16.39 7.17 -0.28
CA SER A 272 -15.48 8.08 -1.00
C SER A 272 -15.55 9.53 -0.51
N SER A 273 -16.60 9.89 0.25
CA SER A 273 -16.69 11.18 0.94
C SER A 273 -15.98 11.20 2.31
N ILE A 274 -15.38 10.08 2.73
CA ILE A 274 -14.78 9.88 4.07
C ILE A 274 -13.27 9.59 3.95
N VAL A 275 -12.86 8.79 2.96
CA VAL A 275 -11.44 8.58 2.66
C VAL A 275 -10.83 9.77 1.91
N ALA A 276 -9.52 9.98 2.09
CA ALA A 276 -8.71 10.85 1.26
C ALA A 276 -7.96 10.02 0.21
N ARG A 277 -7.83 10.53 -1.03
CA ARG A 277 -7.23 9.78 -2.15
C ARG A 277 -6.04 10.50 -2.77
N ASP A 278 -4.95 9.79 -3.05
CA ASP A 278 -3.73 10.28 -3.70
C ASP A 278 -3.73 10.15 -5.24
N GLU A 279 -2.61 10.43 -5.93
CA GLU A 279 -2.49 10.24 -7.38
C GLU A 279 -2.28 8.78 -7.84
N THR A 280 -2.02 7.83 -6.93
CA THR A 280 -1.94 6.39 -7.24
C THR A 280 -3.31 5.70 -7.18
N ARG A 281 -4.32 6.39 -6.62
CA ARG A 281 -5.67 5.90 -6.28
C ARG A 281 -5.72 5.14 -4.94
N LEU A 282 -4.69 5.25 -4.10
CA LEU A 282 -4.76 4.76 -2.72
C LEU A 282 -5.79 5.59 -1.95
N ASP A 283 -6.76 4.91 -1.35
CA ASP A 283 -7.67 5.53 -0.37
C ASP A 283 -7.05 5.44 1.04
N VAL A 284 -7.15 6.51 1.82
CA VAL A 284 -6.64 6.59 3.19
C VAL A 284 -7.75 7.01 4.14
N LEU A 285 -7.95 6.23 5.20
CA LEU A 285 -8.83 6.55 6.31
C LEU A 285 -8.00 7.03 7.50
N ALA A 286 -8.02 8.34 7.74
CA ALA A 286 -7.22 8.99 8.78
C ALA A 286 -7.75 8.66 10.20
N SER A 287 -6.85 8.40 11.15
CA SER A 287 -7.23 8.39 12.57
C SER A 287 -7.53 9.82 13.03
N ASP A 288 -8.23 9.95 14.16
CA ASP A 288 -8.50 11.26 14.73
C ASP A 288 -7.23 11.86 15.35
N THR A 289 -7.13 13.18 15.36
CA THR A 289 -5.94 13.94 15.77
C THR A 289 -6.17 14.84 16.98
N ASP A 290 -7.39 14.93 17.54
CA ASP A 290 -7.61 15.65 18.81
C ASP A 290 -7.42 14.74 20.04
N PRO A 291 -6.33 14.91 20.82
CA PRO A 291 -6.06 14.13 22.02
C PRO A 291 -7.01 14.43 23.19
N ARG A 292 -8.01 15.32 23.02
CA ARG A 292 -9.08 15.54 24.00
C ARG A 292 -10.23 14.55 23.88
N VAL A 293 -10.35 13.80 22.78
CA VAL A 293 -11.45 12.86 22.60
C VAL A 293 -11.12 11.55 23.31
N SER A 294 -11.77 11.34 24.46
CA SER A 294 -11.36 10.39 25.51
C SER A 294 -11.48 8.89 25.19
N GLU A 295 -11.94 8.52 24.00
CA GLU A 295 -12.08 7.12 23.56
C GLU A 295 -11.21 6.88 22.33
N ALA A 296 -10.00 6.36 22.53
CA ALA A 296 -9.13 5.90 21.44
C ALA A 296 -9.82 4.80 20.61
N LEU A 297 -9.32 4.55 19.40
CA LEU A 297 -9.82 3.44 18.57
C LEU A 297 -9.68 2.13 19.36
N ASN A 298 -10.76 1.34 19.36
CA ASN A 298 -10.89 0.07 20.06
C ASN A 298 -11.19 -1.05 19.07
N ASP A 299 -11.01 -2.29 19.52
CA ASP A 299 -11.24 -3.51 18.74
C ASP A 299 -12.60 -3.52 18.01
N ARG A 300 -13.69 -3.15 18.71
CA ARG A 300 -15.04 -3.11 18.12
C ARG A 300 -15.15 -2.09 16.99
N ASP A 301 -14.70 -0.87 17.21
CA ASP A 301 -14.73 0.18 16.18
C ASP A 301 -13.89 -0.20 14.96
N TYR A 302 -12.77 -0.91 15.18
CA TYR A 302 -11.96 -1.46 14.10
C TYR A 302 -12.66 -2.61 13.36
N HIS A 303 -13.33 -3.55 14.03
CA HIS A 303 -14.15 -4.57 13.34
C HIS A 303 -15.29 -3.94 12.53
N ASP A 304 -15.98 -2.95 13.09
CA ASP A 304 -17.06 -2.21 12.41
C ASP A 304 -16.53 -1.50 11.13
N VAL A 305 -15.32 -0.92 11.18
CA VAL A 305 -14.65 -0.28 10.04
C VAL A 305 -14.11 -1.31 9.03
N ALA A 306 -13.52 -2.40 9.51
CA ALA A 306 -12.98 -3.49 8.71
C ALA A 306 -14.10 -4.20 7.92
N ALA A 307 -15.27 -4.41 8.52
CA ALA A 307 -16.43 -4.98 7.86
C ALA A 307 -16.94 -4.10 6.71
N VAL A 308 -16.99 -2.77 6.88
CA VAL A 308 -17.33 -1.85 5.79
C VAL A 308 -16.24 -1.85 4.72
N ALA A 309 -14.96 -1.79 5.11
CA ALA A 309 -13.85 -1.82 4.17
C ALA A 309 -13.84 -3.10 3.31
N ALA A 310 -14.11 -4.26 3.93
CA ALA A 310 -14.13 -5.56 3.26
C ALA A 310 -15.21 -5.70 2.17
N HIS A 311 -16.27 -4.87 2.21
CA HIS A 311 -17.28 -4.84 1.16
C HIS A 311 -16.86 -4.04 -0.08
N TYR A 312 -15.89 -3.12 0.07
CA TYR A 312 -15.56 -2.13 -0.97
C TYR A 312 -14.12 -2.20 -1.49
N TYR A 313 -13.19 -2.82 -0.76
CA TYR A 313 -11.76 -2.87 -1.11
C TYR A 313 -11.27 -4.31 -1.29
N SER A 314 -10.27 -4.51 -2.15
CA SER A 314 -9.59 -5.80 -2.34
C SER A 314 -8.51 -6.03 -1.29
N ILE A 315 -7.84 -4.95 -0.85
CA ILE A 315 -6.76 -4.97 0.13
C ILE A 315 -6.99 -3.83 1.14
N VAL A 316 -6.88 -4.18 2.42
CA VAL A 316 -6.96 -3.27 3.57
C VAL A 316 -5.62 -3.30 4.28
N LEU A 317 -4.83 -2.23 4.17
CA LEU A 317 -3.61 -2.05 4.96
C LEU A 317 -3.97 -1.40 6.30
N THR A 318 -3.37 -1.86 7.40
CA THR A 318 -3.59 -1.27 8.74
C THR A 318 -2.27 -0.76 9.30
N ASP A 319 -2.13 0.56 9.42
CA ASP A 319 -0.95 1.20 9.99
C ASP A 319 -1.08 1.32 11.52
N THR A 320 -0.51 0.40 12.29
CA THR A 320 -0.80 0.23 13.74
C THR A 320 -0.11 1.23 14.67
N GLY A 321 -0.05 2.51 14.29
CA GLY A 321 0.45 3.61 15.12
C GLY A 321 1.78 3.38 15.84
N THR A 322 1.72 3.38 17.16
CA THR A 322 2.87 3.41 18.08
C THR A 322 3.44 2.03 18.42
N GLY A 323 2.73 0.94 18.10
CA GLY A 323 3.29 -0.40 18.02
C GLY A 323 2.31 -1.54 18.29
N ILE A 324 2.82 -2.64 18.88
CA ILE A 324 2.06 -3.88 19.16
C ILE A 324 1.25 -3.79 20.46
N VAL A 325 1.46 -2.78 21.30
CA VAL A 325 0.89 -2.72 22.67
C VAL A 325 -0.23 -1.68 22.75
N HIS A 326 -1.28 -1.84 21.93
CA HIS A 326 -2.43 -0.92 21.85
C HIS A 326 -3.77 -1.64 21.67
N SER A 327 -4.86 -0.95 22.02
CA SER A 327 -6.28 -1.40 22.10
C SER A 327 -6.97 -1.80 20.80
N VAL A 328 -6.20 -2.20 19.78
CA VAL A 328 -6.70 -2.65 18.48
C VAL A 328 -5.86 -3.83 17.95
N MET A 329 -4.78 -4.23 18.65
CA MET A 329 -3.84 -5.21 18.12
C MET A 329 -4.44 -6.61 17.98
N GLU A 330 -5.31 -7.01 18.90
CA GLU A 330 -5.96 -8.31 18.87
C GLU A 330 -6.91 -8.42 17.67
N ALA A 331 -7.85 -7.48 17.51
CA ALA A 331 -8.72 -7.41 16.34
C ALA A 331 -7.96 -7.20 15.01
N THR A 332 -6.81 -6.52 15.05
CA THR A 332 -5.94 -6.33 13.87
C THR A 332 -5.26 -7.63 13.45
N LEU A 333 -4.83 -8.46 14.41
CA LEU A 333 -4.16 -9.75 14.14
C LEU A 333 -5.16 -10.89 13.85
N GLU A 334 -6.34 -10.88 14.47
CA GLU A 334 -7.42 -11.86 14.19
C GLU A 334 -7.85 -11.81 12.72
N LEU A 335 -7.99 -10.60 12.16
CA LEU A 335 -8.38 -10.41 10.76
C LEU A 335 -7.24 -10.59 9.76
N ALA A 336 -5.98 -10.76 10.19
CA ALA A 336 -4.81 -10.62 9.33
C ALA A 336 -4.56 -11.82 8.38
N ASP A 337 -4.63 -11.58 7.07
CA ASP A 337 -4.18 -12.54 6.06
C ASP A 337 -2.65 -12.58 5.91
N ALA A 338 -1.96 -11.46 6.12
CA ALA A 338 -0.50 -11.39 6.06
C ALA A 338 0.06 -10.24 6.92
N LEU A 339 1.25 -10.41 7.48
CA LEU A 339 1.91 -9.38 8.30
C LEU A 339 3.10 -8.74 7.57
N VAL A 340 3.26 -7.42 7.72
CA VAL A 340 4.46 -6.69 7.28
C VAL A 340 5.16 -6.11 8.52
N ILE A 341 6.35 -6.60 8.83
CA ILE A 341 7.10 -6.23 10.05
C ILE A 341 8.22 -5.25 9.67
N VAL A 342 8.15 -4.01 10.14
CA VAL A 342 9.13 -2.97 9.79
C VAL A 342 10.24 -2.88 10.84
N ALA A 343 11.49 -3.00 10.38
CA ALA A 343 12.71 -2.93 11.19
C ALA A 343 13.69 -1.90 10.61
N GLY A 344 14.38 -1.16 11.48
CA GLY A 344 15.48 -0.28 11.07
C GLY A 344 16.82 -1.04 10.99
N LEU A 345 17.76 -0.54 10.17
CA LEU A 345 19.10 -1.14 10.01
C LEU A 345 20.05 -0.72 11.16
N SER A 346 19.65 -1.02 12.40
CA SER A 346 20.48 -0.93 13.60
C SER A 346 20.25 -2.12 14.53
N VAL A 347 21.21 -2.42 15.41
CA VAL A 347 21.17 -3.62 16.27
C VAL A 347 19.93 -3.61 17.18
N ASP A 348 19.61 -2.47 17.79
CA ASP A 348 18.46 -2.34 18.69
C ASP A 348 17.13 -2.50 17.93
N GLU A 349 17.02 -1.93 16.73
CA GLU A 349 15.79 -1.99 15.92
C GLU A 349 15.56 -3.39 15.34
N ALA A 350 16.63 -4.05 14.86
CA ALA A 350 16.58 -5.44 14.42
C ALA A 350 16.26 -6.39 15.59
N ARG A 351 16.84 -6.16 16.78
CA ARG A 351 16.53 -6.92 17.99
C ARG A 351 15.05 -6.76 18.38
N LEU A 352 14.53 -5.53 18.42
CA LEU A 352 13.12 -5.27 18.73
C LEU A 352 12.16 -5.89 17.71
N ALA A 353 12.56 -6.01 16.44
CA ALA A 353 11.82 -6.74 15.42
C ALA A 353 11.93 -8.28 15.59
N SER A 354 13.09 -8.82 15.99
CA SER A 354 13.20 -10.26 16.28
C SER A 354 12.42 -10.66 17.54
N GLU A 355 12.41 -9.83 18.57
CA GLU A 355 11.56 -10.02 19.75
C GLU A 355 10.07 -9.78 19.44
N THR A 356 9.74 -9.06 18.36
CA THR A 356 8.37 -8.93 17.84
C THR A 356 7.87 -10.25 17.25
N LEU A 357 8.70 -10.88 16.40
CA LEU A 357 8.37 -12.20 15.85
C LEU A 357 8.18 -13.21 16.98
N THR A 358 9.06 -13.24 17.99
CA THR A 358 8.88 -14.14 19.14
C THR A 358 7.68 -13.81 20.03
N TRP A 359 7.25 -12.55 20.13
CA TRP A 359 5.97 -12.26 20.77
C TRP A 359 4.79 -12.83 19.95
N LEU A 360 4.77 -12.65 18.63
CA LEU A 360 3.74 -13.19 17.74
C LEU A 360 3.71 -14.74 17.78
N GLU A 361 4.88 -15.38 17.63
CA GLU A 361 5.08 -16.84 17.78
C GLU A 361 4.49 -17.35 19.11
N THR A 362 4.82 -16.69 20.23
CA THR A 362 4.40 -17.11 21.59
C THR A 362 2.90 -16.89 21.86
N ASN A 363 2.25 -15.98 21.13
CA ASN A 363 0.82 -15.68 21.27
C ASN A 363 -0.04 -16.34 20.17
N GLY A 364 0.48 -17.37 19.49
CA GLY A 364 -0.29 -18.20 18.56
C GLY A 364 -0.30 -17.74 17.10
N PHE A 365 0.32 -16.61 16.78
CA PHE A 365 0.39 -16.06 15.41
C PHE A 365 1.55 -16.65 14.59
N GLU A 366 1.87 -17.92 14.82
CA GLU A 366 3.05 -18.59 14.26
C GLU A 366 2.96 -18.76 12.74
N GLU A 367 1.78 -19.06 12.20
CA GLU A 367 1.55 -19.12 10.74
C GLU A 367 1.61 -17.75 10.08
N GLN A 368 1.09 -16.71 10.75
CA GLN A 368 1.19 -15.33 10.29
C GLN A 368 2.64 -14.84 10.30
N VAL A 369 3.48 -15.31 11.23
CA VAL A 369 4.93 -15.08 11.24
C VAL A 369 5.63 -15.83 10.12
N ARG A 370 5.36 -17.13 9.92
CA ARG A 370 5.85 -17.90 8.75
C ARG A 370 5.53 -17.18 7.44
N ASN A 371 4.35 -16.58 7.35
CA ASN A 371 3.86 -15.85 6.18
C ASN A 371 4.08 -14.32 6.23
N ALA A 372 4.90 -13.82 7.16
CA ALA A 372 5.22 -12.40 7.23
C ALA A 372 6.22 -11.98 6.14
N VAL A 373 6.30 -10.66 5.92
CA VAL A 373 7.39 -10.00 5.19
C VAL A 373 8.09 -9.03 6.14
N VAL A 374 9.41 -9.18 6.33
CA VAL A 374 10.20 -8.20 7.09
C VAL A 374 10.71 -7.12 6.15
N VAL A 375 10.50 -5.85 6.49
CA VAL A 375 11.01 -4.71 5.73
C VAL A 375 12.16 -4.06 6.49
N LEU A 376 13.38 -4.17 5.94
CA LEU A 376 14.57 -3.51 6.45
C LEU A 376 14.61 -2.08 5.89
N ASN A 377 14.17 -1.11 6.69
CA ASN A 377 13.98 0.27 6.28
C ASN A 377 15.18 1.19 6.59
N THR A 378 15.74 1.81 5.55
CA THR A 378 16.94 2.65 5.65
C THR A 378 16.58 4.12 5.88
N ALA A 379 16.12 4.46 7.09
CA ALA A 379 15.59 5.79 7.42
C ALA A 379 16.62 6.95 7.45
N ARG A 380 17.92 6.70 7.22
CA ARG A 380 19.02 7.69 7.28
C ARG A 380 20.01 7.47 6.13
N PRO A 381 20.66 8.54 5.61
CA PRO A 381 21.67 8.41 4.57
C PRO A 381 22.99 7.82 5.09
N GLY A 382 23.78 7.26 4.19
CA GLY A 382 25.08 6.65 4.48
C GLY A 382 25.00 5.14 4.72
N THR A 383 26.16 4.49 4.79
CA THR A 383 26.26 3.03 5.00
C THR A 383 25.84 2.66 6.43
N PRO A 384 24.86 1.76 6.63
CA PRO A 384 24.54 1.24 7.95
C PRO A 384 25.73 0.52 8.60
N LEU A 385 25.89 0.67 9.92
CA LEU A 385 26.92 -0.05 10.69
C LEU A 385 26.63 -1.56 10.81
N VAL A 386 25.37 -1.98 10.57
CA VAL A 386 24.94 -3.37 10.59
C VAL A 386 24.91 -3.92 9.16
N ARG A 387 25.46 -5.11 8.96
CA ARG A 387 25.42 -5.82 7.68
C ARG A 387 23.99 -6.25 7.36
N ALA A 388 23.37 -5.63 6.36
CA ALA A 388 21.99 -5.94 5.96
C ALA A 388 21.78 -7.42 5.61
N SER A 389 22.79 -8.08 5.04
CA SER A 389 22.77 -9.51 4.72
C SER A 389 22.72 -10.44 5.95
N GLU A 390 23.31 -10.03 7.07
CA GLU A 390 23.20 -10.79 8.33
C GLU A 390 21.81 -10.66 8.93
N LEU A 391 21.16 -9.50 8.78
CA LEU A 391 19.75 -9.31 9.16
C LEU A 391 18.81 -10.10 8.25
N GLU A 392 19.03 -10.12 6.94
CA GLU A 392 18.26 -10.92 5.99
C GLU A 392 18.37 -12.41 6.29
N ALA A 393 19.59 -12.91 6.52
CA ALA A 393 19.81 -14.30 6.91
C ALA A 393 19.08 -14.63 8.23
N HIS A 394 19.17 -13.75 9.24
CA HIS A 394 18.48 -13.93 10.52
C HIS A 394 16.95 -13.99 10.35
N PHE A 395 16.34 -12.98 9.72
CA PHE A 395 14.88 -12.93 9.56
C PHE A 395 14.36 -14.02 8.61
N GLY A 396 15.11 -14.36 7.57
CA GLY A 396 14.80 -15.45 6.63
C GLY A 396 14.76 -16.85 7.25
N THR A 397 15.23 -17.03 8.50
CA THR A 397 14.98 -18.28 9.25
C THR A 397 13.54 -18.42 9.76
N ARG A 398 12.72 -17.36 9.71
CA ARG A 398 11.40 -17.31 10.36
C ARG A 398 10.25 -16.84 9.47
N VAL A 399 10.52 -15.95 8.52
CA VAL A 399 9.50 -15.29 7.69
C VAL A 399 9.69 -15.63 6.21
N ARG A 400 8.59 -15.65 5.42
CA ARG A 400 8.62 -15.98 3.98
C ARG A 400 9.60 -15.13 3.18
N SER A 401 9.77 -13.85 3.52
CA SER A 401 10.62 -12.94 2.75
C SER A 401 11.10 -11.73 3.54
N VAL A 402 12.25 -11.19 3.11
CA VAL A 402 12.84 -9.95 3.63
C VAL A 402 13.06 -9.00 2.45
N VAL A 403 12.63 -7.74 2.59
CA VAL A 403 12.77 -6.70 1.55
C VAL A 403 13.51 -5.50 2.12
N ARG A 404 14.53 -5.00 1.41
CA ARG A 404 15.21 -3.74 1.77
C ARG A 404 14.46 -2.55 1.21
N MET A 405 14.09 -1.59 2.06
CA MET A 405 13.67 -0.27 1.61
C MET A 405 14.90 0.68 1.66
N PRO A 406 15.35 1.24 0.51
CA PRO A 406 16.51 2.14 0.48
C PRO A 406 16.19 3.49 1.11
N TYR A 407 17.24 4.28 1.37
CA TYR A 407 17.07 5.66 1.82
C TYR A 407 16.60 6.55 0.67
N ASP A 408 15.57 7.35 0.90
CA ASP A 408 15.06 8.33 -0.06
C ASP A 408 14.94 9.73 0.58
N PRO A 409 15.58 10.77 0.02
CA PRO A 409 15.46 12.15 0.51
C PRO A 409 14.02 12.67 0.58
N HIS A 410 13.14 12.26 -0.33
CA HIS A 410 11.75 12.74 -0.38
C HIS A 410 10.92 12.18 0.79
N LEU A 411 11.24 10.97 1.26
CA LEU A 411 10.60 10.37 2.44
C LEU A 411 11.12 10.98 3.74
N ALA A 412 12.44 11.26 3.78
CA ALA A 412 13.14 11.84 4.92
C ALA A 412 12.72 13.28 5.24
N ALA A 413 12.20 14.03 4.26
CA ALA A 413 11.66 15.38 4.44
C ALA A 413 10.44 15.46 5.37
N GLY A 414 9.80 14.32 5.69
CA GLY A 414 8.64 14.26 6.59
C GLY A 414 7.31 14.72 5.97
N SER A 415 7.35 15.21 4.73
CA SER A 415 6.21 15.72 3.98
C SER A 415 5.31 14.62 3.41
N ALA A 416 4.27 15.08 2.70
CA ALA A 416 3.59 14.32 1.66
C ALA A 416 4.59 13.65 0.71
N VAL A 417 4.25 12.45 0.28
CA VAL A 417 5.00 11.59 -0.64
C VAL A 417 4.27 11.60 -1.97
N SER A 418 4.91 12.04 -3.04
CA SER A 418 4.47 11.64 -4.38
C SER A 418 5.19 10.36 -4.76
N PHE A 419 4.44 9.30 -5.08
CA PHE A 419 5.03 8.02 -5.49
C PHE A 419 5.88 8.15 -6.77
N ARG A 420 5.60 9.17 -7.59
CA ARG A 420 6.28 9.42 -8.87
C ARG A 420 7.64 10.09 -8.69
N ASP A 421 7.78 10.97 -7.70
CA ASP A 421 9.01 11.76 -7.48
C ASP A 421 10.11 10.99 -6.74
N LEU A 422 9.77 9.87 -6.10
CA LEU A 422 10.70 8.95 -5.43
C LEU A 422 11.85 8.48 -6.34
N GLN A 423 12.98 8.11 -5.75
CA GLN A 423 14.09 7.54 -6.49
C GLN A 423 13.69 6.20 -7.16
N PRO A 424 14.26 5.85 -8.33
CA PRO A 424 13.92 4.61 -9.04
C PRO A 424 14.07 3.35 -8.17
N ALA A 425 15.11 3.30 -7.33
CA ALA A 425 15.34 2.20 -6.39
C ALA A 425 14.23 2.09 -5.33
N THR A 426 13.76 3.21 -4.79
CA THR A 426 12.68 3.26 -3.80
C THR A 426 11.35 2.79 -4.38
N ARG A 427 11.00 3.25 -5.60
CA ARG A 427 9.80 2.77 -6.31
C ARG A 427 9.88 1.28 -6.65
N GLN A 428 11.06 0.80 -7.03
CA GLN A 428 11.30 -0.61 -7.30
C GLN A 428 11.11 -1.46 -6.02
N ALA A 429 11.75 -1.08 -4.91
CA ALA A 429 11.62 -1.77 -3.63
C ALA A 429 10.18 -1.77 -3.08
N ALA A 430 9.43 -0.68 -3.25
CA ALA A 430 8.02 -0.61 -2.88
C ALA A 430 7.14 -1.55 -3.73
N ARG A 431 7.42 -1.66 -5.03
CA ARG A 431 6.73 -2.58 -5.95
C ARG A 431 7.13 -4.04 -5.73
N GLU A 432 8.38 -4.32 -5.34
CA GLU A 432 8.84 -5.64 -4.91
C GLU A 432 8.22 -6.07 -3.58
N LEU A 433 8.04 -5.15 -2.63
CA LEU A 433 7.27 -5.39 -1.41
C LEU A 433 5.80 -5.72 -1.72
N ALA A 434 5.15 -4.92 -2.58
CA ALA A 434 3.77 -5.14 -3.01
C ALA A 434 3.58 -6.52 -3.68
N ALA A 435 4.49 -6.92 -4.58
CA ALA A 435 4.45 -8.24 -5.20
C ALA A 435 4.63 -9.37 -4.17
N THR A 436 5.62 -9.25 -3.28
CA THR A 436 5.92 -10.24 -2.22
C THR A 436 4.77 -10.40 -1.21
N VAL A 437 4.00 -9.33 -0.96
CA VAL A 437 2.76 -9.39 -0.16
C VAL A 437 1.65 -10.10 -0.92
N VAL A 438 1.35 -9.69 -2.16
CA VAL A 438 0.30 -10.29 -3.01
C VAL A 438 0.55 -11.79 -3.25
N GLU A 439 1.80 -12.21 -3.44
CA GLU A 439 2.17 -13.62 -3.59
C GLU A 439 1.91 -14.44 -2.31
N GLY A 440 2.11 -13.86 -1.12
CA GLY A 440 1.72 -14.48 0.16
C GLY A 440 0.22 -14.64 0.31
N LEU A 441 -0.54 -13.56 0.06
CA LEU A 441 -2.01 -13.56 0.10
C LEU A 441 -2.63 -14.58 -0.87
N ARG A 442 -1.94 -14.88 -1.98
CA ARG A 442 -2.38 -15.90 -2.96
C ARG A 442 -1.97 -17.32 -2.56
N ALA A 443 -0.83 -17.52 -1.90
CA ALA A 443 -0.45 -18.83 -1.38
C ALA A 443 -1.44 -19.32 -0.31
N LEU A 444 -1.83 -18.45 0.61
CA LEU A 444 -2.79 -18.73 1.68
C LEU A 444 -4.23 -18.94 1.22
N ALA A 445 -4.56 -18.60 -0.03
CA ALA A 445 -5.88 -18.82 -0.63
C ALA A 445 -6.00 -20.15 -1.42
N VAL A 446 -4.97 -21.01 -1.36
CA VAL A 446 -4.87 -22.26 -2.13
C VAL A 446 -4.60 -23.49 -1.23
N GLY A 447 -4.26 -23.28 0.05
CA GLY A 447 -4.21 -24.31 1.09
C GLY A 447 -5.56 -24.49 1.79
#